data_AF-A0A953WQR6-F1
#
_entry.id   AF-A0A953WQR6-F1
#
_cell.length_a   1.000
_cell.length_b   1.000
_cell.length_c   1.000
_cell.angle_alpha   90.00
_cell.angle_beta   90.00
_cell.angle_gamma   90.00
#
_symmetry.space_group_name_H-M   'P 1'
#
loop_
_entity.id
_entity.type
_entity.pdbx_description
1 polymer ?
#
loop_
_entity_poly.entity_id
_entity_poly.type
_entity_poly.pdbx_seq_one_letter_code
_entity_poly.pdbx_strand_id
1 'polypeptide(L)'
;MSRAFAVLFASISLAALAACGGRDNDTQQPAAPAEAVDADAAFDAAVDALSRGFFDEFPEIATYYGAPEEMAPGASSRLMARDPKAELQRRERMEALLAGVKAIDASQLGDERRASRDSIVAVLEGGLAPARVVDYGAAFGEYGVWFLPYVINHNSGVLVAVPSLLDAQHTVKSAADADAYIARLKAYGLTIDGALQKMREDVTAGVTPPDFIIERTIEVIDGFVGPGPQGNLLYAGFEQKLADAGLEGADAYKAEALAAVKDEIFPAFGRVRAYLEEISPTATHDAGVWRLPNGDAFYRAMVRQMTDTDLTPDEIHQIGLDEVACIDAEMDAILRREGYTEGTVGERMVQLAKEDRFKYPNTAEGRAAILADIKGQLDGVNAVLPEWFGKLPKYGVEVRAVPAFSEATAAGGYYDAPALDGSRPGIYWINLRDTAVWPKFSVPTLTYHEAVPGHHMQTAVALDQGAPLIVNILFSNASGEGWGLYAERLAWEVGLYEDDPFGALG
;
A
#
# COMPACT_ATOMS: atom_id res chain seq x y z
N MET A 1 25.77 -41.26 -22.52
CA MET A 1 25.92 -42.55 -23.25
C MET A 1 24.51 -42.98 -23.66
N SER A 2 24.08 -42.72 -24.91
CA SER A 2 24.04 -43.67 -26.05
C SER A 2 23.21 -44.92 -25.71
N ARG A 3 22.08 -45.27 -26.34
CA ARG A 3 21.75 -45.48 -27.77
C ARG A 3 20.20 -45.62 -27.87
N ALA A 4 19.49 -45.01 -28.83
CA ALA A 4 19.32 -45.39 -30.24
C ALA A 4 18.71 -46.78 -30.47
N PHE A 5 17.48 -46.82 -31.02
CA PHE A 5 17.01 -47.86 -31.93
C PHE A 5 16.12 -47.24 -33.02
N ALA A 6 16.57 -47.39 -34.26
CA ALA A 6 15.85 -47.17 -35.51
C ALA A 6 15.53 -48.59 -36.06
N VAL A 7 14.45 -48.91 -36.78
CA VAL A 7 14.12 -48.65 -38.19
C VAL A 7 12.97 -49.65 -38.48
N LEU A 8 11.94 -49.29 -39.27
CA LEU A 8 11.53 -50.14 -40.41
C LEU A 8 10.68 -49.35 -41.42
N PHE A 9 11.21 -49.32 -42.64
CA PHE A 9 10.58 -48.84 -43.88
C PHE A 9 9.54 -49.84 -44.39
N ALA A 10 8.46 -49.34 -45.00
CA ALA A 10 7.74 -50.05 -46.04
C ALA A 10 7.25 -49.05 -47.10
N SER A 11 7.82 -49.16 -48.29
CA SER A 11 7.51 -48.44 -49.51
C SER A 11 6.64 -49.31 -50.42
N ILE A 12 5.53 -48.78 -50.93
CA ILE A 12 4.82 -49.35 -52.10
C ILE A 12 4.42 -48.23 -53.07
N SER A 13 5.18 -48.19 -54.16
CA SER A 13 4.90 -47.95 -55.58
C SER A 13 3.69 -47.13 -56.05
N LEU A 14 4.06 -46.13 -56.87
CA LEU A 14 3.29 -45.39 -57.88
C LEU A 14 2.49 -46.26 -58.86
N ALA A 15 1.29 -45.79 -59.21
CA ALA A 15 0.70 -45.98 -60.54
C ALA A 15 0.11 -44.63 -61.00
N ALA A 16 0.68 -44.09 -62.08
CA ALA A 16 0.21 -42.88 -62.74
C ALA A 16 -0.89 -43.22 -63.74
N LEU A 17 -1.99 -42.46 -63.71
CA LEU A 17 -2.96 -42.37 -64.79
C LEU A 17 -3.21 -40.88 -65.07
N ALA A 18 -2.69 -40.46 -66.22
CA ALA A 18 -2.94 -39.15 -66.80
C ALA A 18 -4.35 -39.13 -67.40
N ALA A 19 -5.13 -38.12 -67.03
CA ALA A 19 -6.29 -37.68 -67.80
C ALA A 19 -6.26 -36.15 -67.91
N CYS A 20 -6.14 -35.67 -69.14
CA CYS A 20 -6.22 -34.27 -69.51
C CYS A 20 -7.68 -33.79 -69.41
N GLY A 21 -7.91 -32.60 -68.84
CA GLY A 21 -9.17 -31.87 -69.05
C GLY A 21 -9.39 -30.75 -68.04
N GLY A 22 -9.44 -29.51 -68.52
CA GLY A 22 -10.01 -28.36 -67.80
C GLY A 22 -8.99 -27.48 -67.08
N ARG A 23 -8.50 -26.43 -67.75
CA ARG A 23 -7.99 -25.23 -67.06
C ARG A 23 -9.20 -24.39 -66.66
N ASP A 24 -9.65 -24.53 -65.43
CA ASP A 24 -10.42 -23.47 -64.78
C ASP A 24 -9.44 -22.56 -64.04
N ASN A 25 -9.38 -21.31 -64.48
CA ASN A 25 -8.71 -20.22 -63.80
C ASN A 25 -9.53 -19.90 -62.54
N ASP A 26 -9.34 -20.67 -61.47
CA ASP A 26 -9.84 -20.29 -60.16
C ASP A 26 -8.82 -19.30 -59.58
N THR A 27 -9.09 -18.01 -59.79
CA THR A 27 -8.42 -16.94 -59.05
C THR A 27 -8.70 -17.14 -57.57
N GLN A 28 -7.75 -17.77 -56.89
CA GLN A 28 -7.71 -17.89 -55.46
C GLN A 28 -7.70 -16.47 -54.88
N GLN A 29 -8.87 -16.00 -54.47
CA GLN A 29 -9.04 -14.73 -53.79
C GLN A 29 -8.15 -14.78 -52.54
N PRO A 30 -7.22 -13.83 -52.35
CA PRO A 30 -6.41 -13.81 -51.14
C PRO A 30 -7.37 -13.76 -49.95
N ALA A 31 -7.17 -14.68 -49.00
CA ALA A 31 -7.86 -14.62 -47.72
C ALA A 31 -7.77 -13.19 -47.21
N ALA A 32 -8.92 -12.61 -46.83
CA ALA A 32 -8.95 -11.30 -46.21
C ALA A 32 -7.88 -11.27 -45.11
N PRO A 33 -7.04 -10.22 -45.02
CA PRO A 33 -6.11 -10.12 -43.92
C PRO A 33 -6.93 -10.27 -42.65
N ALA A 34 -6.51 -11.18 -41.75
CA ALA A 34 -7.07 -11.23 -40.41
C ALA A 34 -7.09 -9.78 -39.90
N GLU A 35 -8.25 -9.31 -39.43
CA GLU A 35 -8.38 -7.97 -38.88
C GLU A 35 -7.21 -7.77 -37.91
N ALA A 36 -6.36 -6.78 -38.20
CA ALA A 36 -5.28 -6.43 -37.29
C ALA A 36 -5.96 -6.13 -35.95
N VAL A 37 -5.69 -6.97 -34.94
CA VAL A 37 -6.19 -6.74 -33.59
C VAL A 37 -5.70 -5.35 -33.20
N ASP A 38 -6.64 -4.45 -32.95
CA ASP A 38 -6.32 -3.12 -32.44
C ASP A 38 -5.58 -3.29 -31.11
N ALA A 39 -4.28 -3.01 -31.11
CA ALA A 39 -3.41 -3.24 -29.96
C ALA A 39 -3.86 -2.41 -28.75
N ASP A 40 -4.42 -1.22 -29.00
CA ASP A 40 -4.99 -0.37 -27.96
C ASP A 40 -6.24 -1.02 -27.35
N ALA A 41 -7.14 -1.56 -28.17
CA ALA A 41 -8.33 -2.28 -27.67
C ALA A 41 -7.96 -3.58 -26.92
N ALA A 42 -6.93 -4.29 -27.37
CA ALA A 42 -6.42 -5.46 -26.67
C ALA A 42 -5.78 -5.09 -25.32
N PHE A 43 -5.07 -3.97 -25.25
CA PHE A 43 -4.55 -3.43 -24.00
C PHE A 43 -5.64 -3.03 -23.04
N ASP A 44 -6.64 -2.27 -23.49
CA ASP A 44 -7.76 -1.84 -22.66
C ASP A 44 -8.49 -3.06 -22.07
N ALA A 45 -8.73 -4.11 -22.88
CA ALA A 45 -9.33 -5.35 -22.41
C ALA A 45 -8.46 -6.12 -21.39
N ALA A 46 -7.13 -6.14 -21.57
CA ALA A 46 -6.21 -6.77 -20.62
C ALA A 46 -6.15 -6.00 -19.30
N VAL A 47 -6.19 -4.67 -19.35
CA VAL A 47 -6.21 -3.81 -18.16
C VAL A 47 -7.54 -3.93 -17.41
N ASP A 48 -8.67 -4.06 -18.11
CA ASP A 48 -9.96 -4.34 -17.49
C ASP A 48 -9.96 -5.70 -16.79
N ALA A 49 -9.41 -6.74 -17.43
CA ALA A 49 -9.28 -8.07 -16.84
C ALA A 49 -8.35 -8.05 -15.61
N LEU A 50 -7.22 -7.35 -15.70
CA LEU A 50 -6.32 -7.12 -14.57
C LEU A 50 -7.04 -6.41 -13.42
N SER A 51 -7.77 -5.32 -13.69
CA SER A 51 -8.46 -4.54 -12.68
C SER A 51 -9.48 -5.37 -11.92
N ARG A 52 -10.33 -6.13 -12.64
CA ARG A 52 -11.32 -7.02 -12.02
C ARG A 52 -10.66 -8.14 -11.22
N GLY A 53 -9.67 -8.81 -11.81
CA GLY A 53 -8.92 -9.87 -11.14
C GLY A 53 -8.22 -9.36 -9.88
N PHE A 54 -7.68 -8.15 -9.92
CA PHE A 54 -7.06 -7.51 -8.77
C PHE A 54 -8.08 -7.23 -7.66
N PHE A 55 -9.22 -6.60 -7.96
CA PHE A 55 -10.24 -6.35 -6.93
C PHE A 55 -10.88 -7.62 -6.38
N ASP A 56 -10.93 -8.70 -7.16
CA ASP A 56 -11.39 -9.99 -6.67
C ASP A 56 -10.45 -10.59 -5.61
N GLU A 57 -9.13 -10.38 -5.77
CA GLU A 57 -8.12 -10.74 -4.77
C GLU A 57 -8.06 -9.76 -3.59
N PHE A 58 -8.24 -8.48 -3.86
CA PHE A 58 -8.06 -7.37 -2.91
C PHE A 58 -9.34 -6.55 -2.76
N PRO A 59 -10.45 -7.14 -2.26
CA PRO A 59 -11.72 -6.44 -2.11
C PRO A 59 -11.64 -5.22 -1.16
N GLU A 60 -10.68 -5.23 -0.24
CA GLU A 60 -10.37 -4.10 0.63
C GLU A 60 -9.89 -2.87 -0.15
N ILE A 61 -9.10 -3.06 -1.21
CA ILE A 61 -8.60 -1.96 -2.05
C ILE A 61 -9.75 -1.34 -2.85
N ALA A 62 -10.73 -2.12 -3.28
CA ALA A 62 -11.94 -1.59 -3.90
C ALA A 62 -12.69 -0.64 -2.94
N THR A 63 -12.83 -1.03 -1.66
CA THR A 63 -13.43 -0.15 -0.64
C THR A 63 -12.56 1.07 -0.37
N TYR A 64 -11.24 0.90 -0.29
CA TYR A 64 -10.31 2.00 -0.06
C TYR A 64 -10.49 3.11 -1.09
N TYR A 65 -10.51 2.77 -2.39
CA TYR A 65 -10.70 3.78 -3.44
C TYR A 65 -12.17 4.18 -3.70
N GLY A 66 -13.14 3.53 -3.04
CA GLY A 66 -14.55 3.71 -3.36
C GLY A 66 -14.88 3.29 -4.80
N ALA A 67 -14.28 2.17 -5.25
CA ALA A 67 -14.51 1.63 -6.57
C ALA A 67 -16.00 1.24 -6.72
N PRO A 68 -16.62 1.55 -7.87
CA PRO A 68 -18.05 1.31 -8.06
C PRO A 68 -18.33 -0.19 -8.24
N GLU A 69 -19.57 -0.61 -7.95
CA GLU A 69 -19.98 -2.03 -7.93
C GLU A 69 -19.75 -2.73 -9.28
N GLU A 70 -19.85 -2.01 -10.41
CA GLU A 70 -19.61 -2.58 -11.74
C GLU A 70 -18.13 -2.92 -11.98
N MET A 71 -17.23 -2.23 -11.27
CA MET A 71 -15.78 -2.43 -11.35
C MET A 71 -15.30 -3.51 -10.37
N ALA A 72 -15.91 -3.60 -9.19
CA ALA A 72 -15.53 -4.54 -8.13
C ALA A 72 -16.76 -5.23 -7.48
N PRO A 73 -17.48 -6.10 -8.22
CA PRO A 73 -18.73 -6.69 -7.74
C PRO A 73 -18.59 -7.42 -6.40
N GLY A 74 -19.44 -7.07 -5.44
CA GLY A 74 -19.52 -7.65 -4.11
C GLY A 74 -18.30 -7.42 -3.22
N ALA A 75 -17.31 -6.61 -3.65
CA ALA A 75 -16.07 -6.40 -2.90
C ALA A 75 -16.31 -5.80 -1.51
N SER A 76 -17.31 -4.92 -1.37
CA SER A 76 -17.69 -4.28 -0.10
C SER A 76 -18.02 -5.26 1.03
N SER A 77 -18.43 -6.50 0.70
CA SER A 77 -18.85 -7.53 1.66
C SER A 77 -17.80 -8.63 1.91
N ARG A 78 -16.67 -8.58 1.20
CA ARG A 78 -15.62 -9.62 1.24
C ARG A 78 -14.35 -9.11 1.93
N LEU A 79 -13.57 -10.07 2.43
CA LEU A 79 -12.18 -9.87 2.86
C LEU A 79 -11.28 -10.79 2.03
N MET A 80 -10.05 -10.35 1.79
CA MET A 80 -9.02 -11.15 1.14
C MET A 80 -8.73 -12.41 1.97
N ALA A 81 -8.77 -13.58 1.33
CA ALA A 81 -8.40 -14.84 1.98
C ALA A 81 -6.88 -14.86 2.25
N ARG A 82 -6.47 -15.24 3.46
CA ARG A 82 -5.07 -15.18 3.94
C ARG A 82 -4.48 -16.52 4.36
N ASP A 83 -5.17 -17.63 4.09
CA ASP A 83 -4.62 -18.96 4.30
C ASP A 83 -3.53 -19.31 3.26
N PRO A 84 -2.67 -20.29 3.54
CA PRO A 84 -1.56 -20.66 2.66
C PRO A 84 -1.97 -21.03 1.23
N LYS A 85 -3.11 -21.69 1.06
CA LYS A 85 -3.59 -22.08 -0.28
C LYS A 85 -4.02 -20.83 -1.05
N ALA A 86 -4.76 -19.92 -0.41
CA ALA A 86 -5.15 -18.67 -1.04
C ALA A 86 -3.94 -17.82 -1.44
N GLU A 87 -2.90 -17.78 -0.61
CA GLU A 87 -1.65 -17.06 -0.88
C GLU A 87 -0.95 -17.58 -2.15
N LEU A 88 -0.74 -18.89 -2.25
CA LEU A 88 -0.12 -19.51 -3.43
C LEU A 88 -0.94 -19.27 -4.70
N GLN A 89 -2.25 -19.45 -4.62
CA GLN A 89 -3.13 -19.23 -5.75
C GLN A 89 -3.14 -17.76 -6.19
N ARG A 90 -2.99 -16.81 -5.27
CA ARG A 90 -2.86 -15.39 -5.58
C ARG A 90 -1.58 -15.12 -6.35
N ARG A 91 -0.44 -15.68 -5.93
CA ARG A 91 0.83 -15.56 -6.68
C ARG A 91 0.65 -16.05 -8.12
N GLU A 92 0.07 -17.23 -8.31
CA GLU A 92 -0.18 -17.81 -9.63
C GLU A 92 -1.09 -16.93 -10.49
N ARG A 93 -2.16 -16.38 -9.92
CA ARG A 93 -3.08 -15.48 -10.62
C ARG A 93 -2.41 -14.17 -11.01
N MET A 94 -1.64 -13.55 -10.11
CA MET A 94 -0.93 -12.31 -10.40
C MET A 94 0.15 -12.50 -11.48
N GLU A 95 0.84 -13.64 -11.49
CA GLU A 95 1.77 -14.00 -12.58
C GLU A 95 1.04 -14.14 -13.92
N ALA A 96 -0.13 -14.79 -13.94
CA ALA A 96 -0.93 -14.94 -15.16
C ALA A 96 -1.43 -13.59 -15.69
N LEU A 97 -1.89 -12.70 -14.81
CA LEU A 97 -2.32 -11.34 -15.17
C LEU A 97 -1.15 -10.51 -15.71
N LEU A 98 0.01 -10.56 -15.05
CA LEU A 98 1.24 -9.91 -15.53
C LEU A 98 1.62 -10.44 -16.93
N ALA A 99 1.59 -11.75 -17.15
CA ALA A 99 1.92 -12.35 -18.44
C ALA A 99 0.98 -11.85 -19.55
N GLY A 100 -0.32 -11.67 -19.25
CA GLY A 100 -1.29 -11.09 -20.17
C GLY A 100 -0.93 -9.67 -20.62
N VAL A 101 -0.56 -8.80 -19.67
CA VAL A 101 -0.15 -7.42 -19.98
C VAL A 101 1.19 -7.39 -20.76
N LYS A 102 2.16 -8.24 -20.38
CA LYS A 102 3.45 -8.32 -21.05
C LYS A 102 3.36 -8.82 -22.50
N ALA A 103 2.39 -9.66 -22.81
CA ALA A 103 2.19 -10.21 -24.16
C ALA A 103 1.82 -9.14 -25.20
N ILE A 104 1.31 -7.99 -24.76
CA ILE A 104 1.00 -6.86 -25.62
C ILE A 104 2.31 -6.18 -26.03
N ASP A 105 2.53 -6.03 -27.35
CA ASP A 105 3.70 -5.35 -27.89
C ASP A 105 3.60 -3.85 -27.66
N ALA A 106 4.44 -3.32 -26.76
CA ALA A 106 4.47 -1.91 -26.43
C ALA A 106 4.66 -1.05 -27.69
N SER A 107 5.42 -1.49 -28.71
CA SER A 107 5.67 -0.72 -29.94
C SER A 107 4.40 -0.38 -30.73
N GLN A 108 3.33 -1.14 -30.52
CA GLN A 108 2.04 -0.99 -31.19
C GLN A 108 1.05 -0.09 -30.44
N LEU A 109 1.39 0.36 -29.23
CA LEU A 109 0.51 1.20 -28.40
C LEU A 109 0.75 2.69 -28.63
N GLY A 110 -0.31 3.50 -28.44
CA GLY A 110 -0.17 4.94 -28.24
C GLY A 110 0.65 5.27 -26.98
N ASP A 111 1.21 6.48 -26.90
CA ASP A 111 2.17 6.86 -25.84
C ASP A 111 1.60 6.71 -24.41
N GLU A 112 0.34 7.10 -24.18
CA GLU A 112 -0.30 6.99 -22.86
C GLU A 112 -0.50 5.53 -22.43
N ARG A 113 -0.97 4.67 -23.34
CA ARG A 113 -1.16 3.23 -23.09
C ARG A 113 0.16 2.51 -22.93
N ARG A 114 1.19 2.89 -23.70
CA ARG A 114 2.56 2.40 -23.54
C ARG A 114 3.09 2.72 -22.14
N ALA A 115 2.94 3.97 -21.68
CA ALA A 115 3.35 4.37 -20.33
C ALA A 115 2.59 3.60 -19.24
N SER A 116 1.27 3.46 -19.39
CA SER A 116 0.45 2.68 -18.45
C SER A 116 0.85 1.20 -18.42
N ARG A 117 1.08 0.58 -19.59
CA ARG A 117 1.57 -0.79 -19.70
C ARG A 117 2.90 -0.95 -18.97
N ASP A 118 3.87 -0.10 -19.26
CA ASP A 118 5.22 -0.24 -18.72
C ASP A 118 5.23 -0.01 -17.21
N SER A 119 4.42 0.93 -16.70
CA SER A 119 4.20 1.13 -15.26
C SER A 119 3.57 -0.10 -14.60
N ILE A 120 2.50 -0.66 -15.18
CA ILE A 120 1.83 -1.87 -14.66
C ILE A 120 2.83 -3.04 -14.61
N VAL A 121 3.60 -3.23 -15.68
CA VAL A 121 4.59 -4.31 -15.76
C VAL A 121 5.68 -4.13 -14.70
N ALA A 122 6.26 -2.93 -14.58
CA ALA A 122 7.31 -2.66 -13.60
C ALA A 122 6.84 -2.94 -12.16
N VAL A 123 5.67 -2.42 -11.78
CA VAL A 123 5.15 -2.57 -10.41
C VAL A 123 4.76 -4.01 -10.10
N LEU A 124 4.09 -4.71 -11.02
CA LEU A 124 3.75 -6.13 -10.80
C LEU A 124 5.00 -7.03 -10.79
N GLU A 125 5.98 -6.77 -11.66
CA GLU A 125 7.25 -7.51 -11.65
C GLU A 125 8.00 -7.30 -10.33
N GLY A 126 8.08 -6.06 -9.84
CA GLY A 126 8.64 -5.74 -8.53
C GLY A 126 7.87 -6.42 -7.40
N GLY A 127 6.53 -6.36 -7.42
CA GLY A 127 5.65 -7.00 -6.43
C GLY A 127 5.82 -8.52 -6.33
N LEU A 128 6.06 -9.18 -7.46
CA LEU A 128 6.29 -10.63 -7.55
C LEU A 128 7.74 -11.03 -7.27
N ALA A 129 8.71 -10.11 -7.39
CA ALA A 129 10.13 -10.45 -7.32
C ALA A 129 10.51 -11.17 -6.01
N PRO A 130 10.08 -10.74 -4.81
CA PRO A 130 10.42 -11.45 -3.59
C PRO A 130 9.77 -12.84 -3.53
N ALA A 131 8.52 -12.95 -3.99
CA ALA A 131 7.77 -14.21 -4.00
C ALA A 131 8.35 -15.28 -4.95
N ARG A 132 9.18 -14.88 -5.92
CA ARG A 132 9.92 -15.78 -6.81
C ARG A 132 11.20 -16.35 -6.20
N VAL A 133 11.69 -15.75 -5.11
CA VAL A 133 12.93 -16.17 -4.45
C VAL A 133 12.71 -16.77 -3.07
N VAL A 134 11.52 -16.61 -2.47
CA VAL A 134 11.17 -17.23 -1.19
C VAL A 134 9.76 -17.80 -1.14
N ASP A 135 9.58 -18.87 -0.37
CA ASP A 135 8.30 -19.58 -0.19
C ASP A 135 7.53 -19.18 1.08
N TYR A 136 8.07 -18.23 1.86
CA TYR A 136 7.41 -17.68 3.06
C TYR A 136 6.78 -16.31 2.80
N GLY A 137 6.16 -15.72 3.82
CA GLY A 137 5.56 -14.40 3.75
C GLY A 137 4.32 -14.36 2.86
N ALA A 138 3.87 -13.16 2.52
CA ALA A 138 2.75 -12.95 1.60
C ALA A 138 3.10 -11.94 0.52
N ALA A 139 2.91 -12.34 -0.74
CA ALA A 139 2.94 -11.42 -1.87
C ALA A 139 1.66 -10.59 -1.92
N PHE A 140 1.77 -9.33 -2.31
CA PHE A 140 0.64 -8.40 -2.43
C PHE A 140 -0.17 -8.32 -1.12
N GLY A 141 0.41 -7.67 -0.11
CA GLY A 141 -0.17 -7.42 1.20
C GLY A 141 -1.31 -6.39 1.17
N GLU A 142 -1.65 -5.80 2.32
CA GLU A 142 -2.79 -4.87 2.41
C GLU A 142 -2.67 -3.58 1.58
N TYR A 143 -1.47 -3.20 1.15
CA TYR A 143 -1.22 -2.02 0.30
C TYR A 143 -1.17 -2.40 -1.19
N GLY A 144 -1.76 -3.53 -1.55
CA GLY A 144 -2.03 -3.92 -2.93
C GLY A 144 -0.84 -4.52 -3.67
N VAL A 145 0.41 -4.11 -3.43
CA VAL A 145 1.60 -4.58 -4.20
C VAL A 145 2.82 -4.94 -3.37
N TRP A 146 2.79 -4.73 -2.05
CA TRP A 146 3.95 -4.96 -1.18
C TRP A 146 4.08 -6.41 -0.73
N PHE A 147 5.32 -6.84 -0.52
CA PHE A 147 5.59 -8.15 0.08
C PHE A 147 5.73 -8.03 1.59
N LEU A 148 5.02 -8.89 2.33
CA LEU A 148 5.08 -8.94 3.79
C LEU A 148 5.90 -10.15 4.23
N PRO A 149 7.12 -9.98 4.77
CA PRO A 149 7.92 -11.11 5.28
C PRO A 149 7.26 -11.77 6.49
N TYR A 150 6.53 -11.00 7.29
CA TYR A 150 5.79 -11.48 8.46
C TYR A 150 4.31 -11.13 8.28
N VAL A 151 3.48 -12.13 8.01
CA VAL A 151 2.05 -11.94 7.67
C VAL A 151 1.19 -11.41 8.82
N ILE A 152 1.68 -11.55 10.05
CA ILE A 152 1.14 -10.97 11.27
C ILE A 152 2.30 -10.21 11.94
N ASN A 153 2.10 -8.91 12.18
CA ASN A 153 3.06 -8.04 12.83
C ASN A 153 2.33 -6.81 13.42
N HIS A 154 3.09 -5.88 14.00
CA HIS A 154 2.56 -4.76 14.79
C HIS A 154 2.16 -3.51 13.98
N ASN A 155 2.62 -3.37 12.75
CA ASN A 155 2.45 -2.14 11.97
C ASN A 155 1.62 -2.36 10.69
N SER A 156 1.39 -3.61 10.32
CA SER A 156 0.75 -4.04 9.08
C SER A 156 0.07 -5.40 9.30
N GLY A 157 -0.44 -6.00 8.23
CA GLY A 157 -1.12 -7.28 8.24
C GLY A 157 -2.59 -7.19 8.65
N VAL A 158 -3.20 -8.37 8.72
CA VAL A 158 -4.66 -8.54 8.92
C VAL A 158 -5.18 -7.86 10.19
N LEU A 159 -4.39 -7.84 11.26
CA LEU A 159 -4.78 -7.32 12.57
C LEU A 159 -4.84 -5.79 12.62
N VAL A 160 -4.14 -5.11 11.70
CA VAL A 160 -4.06 -3.65 11.62
C VAL A 160 -4.88 -3.11 10.46
N ALA A 161 -4.71 -3.70 9.27
CA ALA A 161 -5.30 -3.17 8.04
C ALA A 161 -6.83 -3.30 8.00
N VAL A 162 -7.39 -4.44 8.43
CA VAL A 162 -8.85 -4.65 8.37
C VAL A 162 -9.59 -3.73 9.35
N PRO A 163 -9.17 -3.57 10.62
CA PRO A 163 -9.81 -2.62 11.52
C PRO A 163 -9.74 -1.18 11.04
N SER A 164 -8.58 -0.74 10.54
CA SER A 164 -8.41 0.60 9.98
C SER A 164 -9.31 0.84 8.76
N LEU A 165 -9.40 -0.12 7.83
CA LEU A 165 -10.30 -0.04 6.68
C LEU A 165 -11.76 0.06 7.11
N LEU A 166 -12.20 -0.82 8.02
CA LEU A 166 -13.59 -0.85 8.48
C LEU A 166 -13.97 0.42 9.22
N ASP A 167 -13.06 1.02 9.98
CA ASP A 167 -13.31 2.27 10.69
C ASP A 167 -13.29 3.48 9.75
N ALA A 168 -12.21 3.67 9.00
CA ALA A 168 -11.99 4.90 8.24
C ALA A 168 -12.63 4.91 6.85
N GLN A 169 -12.67 3.75 6.16
CA GLN A 169 -12.96 3.70 4.73
C GLN A 169 -14.32 3.07 4.38
N HIS A 170 -14.78 2.07 5.14
CA HIS A 170 -16.07 1.44 4.89
C HIS A 170 -17.22 2.35 5.35
N THR A 171 -17.98 2.89 4.40
CA THR A 171 -19.15 3.74 4.68
C THR A 171 -20.41 2.93 4.92
N VAL A 172 -21.31 3.39 5.79
CA VAL A 172 -22.64 2.80 5.97
C VAL A 172 -23.68 3.89 5.80
N LYS A 173 -24.39 3.89 4.67
CA LYS A 173 -25.42 4.89 4.32
C LYS A 173 -26.77 4.25 4.04
N SER A 174 -26.80 2.92 3.86
CA SER A 174 -27.97 2.13 3.49
C SER A 174 -27.98 0.79 4.24
N ALA A 175 -29.11 0.07 4.18
CA ALA A 175 -29.20 -1.29 4.70
C ALA A 175 -28.21 -2.24 4.01
N ALA A 176 -28.00 -2.08 2.69
CA ALA A 176 -27.05 -2.91 1.94
C ALA A 176 -25.60 -2.69 2.41
N ASP A 177 -25.23 -1.46 2.76
CA ASP A 177 -23.91 -1.17 3.32
C ASP A 177 -23.78 -1.77 4.74
N ALA A 178 -24.85 -1.71 5.54
CA ALA A 178 -24.86 -2.33 6.86
C ALA A 178 -24.70 -3.86 6.77
N ASP A 179 -25.40 -4.50 5.83
CA ASP A 179 -25.24 -5.92 5.51
C ASP A 179 -23.79 -6.25 5.09
N ALA A 180 -23.19 -5.42 4.23
CA ALA A 180 -21.81 -5.60 3.78
C ALA A 180 -20.79 -5.47 4.92
N TYR A 181 -20.99 -4.50 5.82
CA TYR A 181 -20.16 -4.34 7.02
C TYR A 181 -20.25 -5.57 7.93
N ILE A 182 -21.46 -6.05 8.21
CA ILE A 182 -21.70 -7.27 9.01
C ILE A 182 -21.07 -8.49 8.34
N ALA A 183 -21.16 -8.62 7.02
CA ALA A 183 -20.55 -9.72 6.29
C ALA A 183 -19.02 -9.76 6.51
N ARG A 184 -18.35 -8.60 6.47
CA ARG A 184 -16.92 -8.51 6.78
C ARG A 184 -16.61 -8.87 8.23
N LEU A 185 -17.41 -8.39 9.20
CA LEU A 185 -17.20 -8.76 10.60
C LEU A 185 -17.28 -10.27 10.83
N LYS A 186 -18.27 -10.94 10.22
CA LYS A 186 -18.44 -12.40 10.29
C LYS A 186 -17.33 -13.17 9.55
N ALA A 187 -16.76 -12.58 8.50
CA ALA A 187 -15.63 -13.20 7.79
C ALA A 187 -14.29 -12.99 8.52
N TYR A 188 -14.19 -12.00 9.41
CA TYR A 188 -12.91 -11.52 9.90
C TYR A 188 -12.20 -12.53 10.81
N GLY A 189 -12.93 -13.21 11.70
CA GLY A 189 -12.36 -14.25 12.56
C GLY A 189 -11.66 -15.37 11.77
N LEU A 190 -12.32 -15.87 10.71
CA LEU A 190 -11.74 -16.88 9.81
C LEU A 190 -10.55 -16.35 8.99
N THR A 191 -10.61 -15.07 8.61
CA THR A 191 -9.51 -14.42 7.87
C THR A 191 -8.25 -14.33 8.74
N ILE A 192 -8.41 -14.03 10.03
CA ILE A 192 -7.32 -14.04 11.02
C ILE A 192 -6.77 -15.47 11.18
N ASP A 193 -7.63 -16.48 11.28
CA ASP A 193 -7.19 -17.87 11.39
C ASP A 193 -6.38 -18.35 10.17
N GLY A 194 -6.76 -17.91 8.97
CA GLY A 194 -5.97 -18.16 7.75
C GLY A 194 -4.58 -17.55 7.84
N ALA A 195 -4.47 -16.28 8.25
CA ALA A 195 -3.18 -15.62 8.45
C ALA A 195 -2.34 -16.30 9.54
N LEU A 196 -2.98 -16.78 10.62
CA LEU A 196 -2.32 -17.53 11.68
C LEU A 196 -1.80 -18.89 11.16
N GLN A 197 -2.54 -19.57 10.30
CA GLN A 197 -2.06 -20.79 9.65
C GLN A 197 -0.81 -20.49 8.81
N LYS A 198 -0.84 -19.42 8.00
CA LYS A 198 0.33 -19.02 7.21
C LYS A 198 1.54 -18.67 8.07
N MET A 199 1.33 -17.95 9.17
CA MET A 199 2.39 -17.66 10.14
C MET A 199 2.99 -18.95 10.74
N ARG A 200 2.17 -19.96 11.06
CA ARG A 200 2.66 -21.24 11.58
C ARG A 200 3.55 -21.99 10.57
N GLU A 201 3.18 -21.96 9.30
CA GLU A 201 3.99 -22.55 8.23
C GLU A 201 5.32 -21.79 8.07
N ASP A 202 5.28 -20.47 8.09
CA ASP A 202 6.48 -19.62 7.98
C ASP A 202 7.44 -19.83 9.16
N VAL A 203 6.94 -19.86 10.39
CA VAL A 203 7.75 -20.17 11.59
C VAL A 203 8.36 -21.57 11.49
N THR A 204 7.60 -22.57 11.01
CA THR A 204 8.12 -23.92 10.78
C THR A 204 9.23 -23.95 9.74
N ALA A 205 9.17 -23.05 8.75
CA ALA A 205 10.21 -22.87 7.74
C ALA A 205 11.41 -22.03 8.22
N GLY A 206 11.44 -21.60 9.49
CA GLY A 206 12.53 -20.81 10.07
C GLY A 206 12.34 -19.29 9.97
N VAL A 207 11.12 -18.83 9.68
CA VAL A 207 10.78 -17.40 9.50
C VAL A 207 10.01 -16.92 10.72
N THR A 208 10.70 -16.86 11.84
CA THR A 208 10.17 -16.31 13.10
C THR A 208 10.41 -14.79 13.12
N PRO A 209 9.38 -13.95 13.35
CA PRO A 209 9.58 -12.52 13.57
C PRO A 209 10.53 -12.26 14.74
N PRO A 210 11.31 -11.15 14.73
CA PRO A 210 12.11 -10.76 15.88
C PRO A 210 11.28 -10.57 17.15
N ASP A 211 11.91 -10.72 18.32
CA ASP A 211 11.26 -10.62 19.63
C ASP A 211 10.49 -9.31 19.83
N PHE A 212 11.08 -8.18 19.44
CA PHE A 212 10.48 -6.86 19.54
C PHE A 212 9.28 -6.66 18.60
N ILE A 213 9.21 -7.38 17.47
CA ILE A 213 8.02 -7.39 16.61
C ILE A 213 6.91 -8.18 17.28
N ILE A 214 7.23 -9.34 17.87
CA ILE A 214 6.27 -10.16 18.60
C ILE A 214 5.68 -9.39 19.79
N GLU A 215 6.53 -8.78 20.61
CA GLU A 215 6.13 -7.98 21.78
C GLU A 215 5.15 -6.87 21.37
N ARG A 216 5.50 -6.05 20.37
CA ARG A 216 4.62 -4.98 19.87
C ARG A 216 3.34 -5.51 19.24
N THR A 217 3.38 -6.68 18.62
CA THR A 217 2.16 -7.29 18.04
C THR A 217 1.20 -7.73 19.14
N ILE A 218 1.73 -8.24 20.27
CA ILE A 218 0.92 -8.52 21.46
C ILE A 218 0.31 -7.22 22.01
N GLU A 219 1.06 -6.11 22.04
CA GLU A 219 0.52 -4.80 22.45
C GLU A 219 -0.64 -4.33 21.55
N VAL A 220 -0.52 -4.50 20.22
CA VAL A 220 -1.62 -4.22 19.27
C VAL A 220 -2.86 -5.06 19.61
N ILE A 221 -2.67 -6.36 19.87
CA ILE A 221 -3.77 -7.26 20.21
C ILE A 221 -4.43 -6.82 21.52
N ASP A 222 -3.64 -6.56 22.56
CA ASP A 222 -4.12 -6.16 23.88
C ASP A 222 -4.85 -4.81 23.83
N GLY A 223 -4.36 -3.85 23.04
CA GLY A 223 -5.03 -2.58 22.78
C GLY A 223 -6.36 -2.75 22.03
N PHE A 224 -6.42 -3.65 21.05
CA PHE A 224 -7.64 -3.93 20.30
C PHE A 224 -8.73 -4.59 21.17
N VAL A 225 -8.37 -5.57 22.01
CA VAL A 225 -9.36 -6.29 22.84
C VAL A 225 -9.68 -5.59 24.17
N GLY A 226 -8.77 -4.75 24.67
CA GLY A 226 -8.84 -4.11 25.98
C GLY A 226 -10.14 -3.35 26.30
N PRO A 227 -10.72 -2.57 25.36
CA PRO A 227 -12.00 -1.89 25.57
C PRO A 227 -13.22 -2.82 25.76
N GLY A 228 -13.08 -4.12 25.49
CA GLY A 228 -14.18 -5.08 25.44
C GLY A 228 -15.03 -4.97 24.17
N PRO A 229 -15.95 -5.91 23.89
CA PRO A 229 -16.68 -5.94 22.62
C PRO A 229 -17.50 -4.69 22.31
N GLN A 230 -18.18 -4.10 23.30
CA GLN A 230 -18.96 -2.86 23.13
C GLN A 230 -18.08 -1.62 22.97
N GLY A 231 -16.90 -1.59 23.60
CA GLY A 231 -15.96 -0.47 23.49
C GLY A 231 -15.03 -0.59 22.27
N ASN A 232 -15.06 -1.72 21.57
CA ASN A 232 -14.18 -1.97 20.43
C ASN A 232 -14.61 -1.14 19.21
N LEU A 233 -13.62 -0.61 18.48
CA LEU A 233 -13.81 0.28 17.34
C LEU A 233 -14.74 -0.30 16.26
N LEU A 234 -14.71 -1.61 16.04
CA LEU A 234 -15.50 -2.26 14.99
C LEU A 234 -16.99 -2.22 15.30
N TYR A 235 -17.35 -2.23 16.59
CA TYR A 235 -18.72 -2.08 17.06
C TYR A 235 -19.08 -0.59 17.23
N ALA A 236 -18.28 0.16 17.98
CA ALA A 236 -18.58 1.56 18.32
C ALA A 236 -18.61 2.46 17.08
N GLY A 237 -17.65 2.29 16.15
CA GLY A 237 -17.63 3.00 14.88
C GLY A 237 -18.83 2.64 14.00
N PHE A 238 -19.25 1.37 14.00
CA PHE A 238 -20.44 0.93 13.26
C PHE A 238 -21.74 1.49 13.86
N GLU A 239 -21.86 1.50 15.19
CA GLU A 239 -22.99 2.12 15.88
C GLU A 239 -23.12 3.59 15.52
N GLN A 240 -22.01 4.33 15.49
CA GLN A 240 -22.02 5.74 15.05
C GLN A 240 -22.45 5.87 13.59
N LYS A 241 -21.91 5.05 12.68
CA LYS A 241 -22.29 5.09 11.25
C LYS A 241 -23.77 4.78 11.02
N LEU A 242 -24.33 3.81 11.75
CA LEU A 242 -25.77 3.49 11.71
C LEU A 242 -26.62 4.67 12.19
N ALA A 243 -26.18 5.34 13.27
CA ALA A 243 -26.86 6.52 13.80
C ALA A 243 -26.83 7.69 12.82
N ASP A 244 -25.67 7.97 12.21
CA ASP A 244 -25.50 9.02 11.21
C ASP A 244 -26.36 8.79 9.96
N ALA A 245 -26.52 7.53 9.55
CA ALA A 245 -27.38 7.14 8.43
C ALA A 245 -28.88 7.14 8.78
N GLY A 246 -29.25 7.19 10.07
CA GLY A 246 -30.64 7.16 10.51
C GLY A 246 -31.39 5.88 10.10
N LEU A 247 -30.70 4.74 10.04
CA LEU A 247 -31.26 3.50 9.50
C LEU A 247 -32.31 2.87 10.42
N GLU A 248 -33.44 2.46 9.83
CA GLU A 248 -34.43 1.62 10.51
C GLU A 248 -33.83 0.24 10.84
N GLY A 249 -34.21 -0.34 11.98
CA GLY A 249 -33.71 -1.66 12.39
C GLY A 249 -32.25 -1.68 12.88
N ALA A 250 -31.64 -0.52 13.16
CA ALA A 250 -30.26 -0.40 13.66
C ALA A 250 -29.96 -1.29 14.88
N ASP A 251 -30.94 -1.57 15.74
CA ASP A 251 -30.75 -2.45 16.91
C ASP A 251 -30.41 -3.90 16.53
N ALA A 252 -30.95 -4.42 15.43
CA ALA A 252 -30.62 -5.75 14.94
C ALA A 252 -29.17 -5.78 14.41
N TYR A 253 -28.78 -4.79 13.60
CA TYR A 253 -27.41 -4.66 13.10
C TYR A 253 -26.39 -4.51 14.24
N LYS A 254 -26.69 -3.69 15.26
CA LYS A 254 -25.83 -3.57 16.45
C LYS A 254 -25.69 -4.90 17.18
N ALA A 255 -26.78 -5.65 17.37
CA ALA A 255 -26.72 -6.96 18.02
C ALA A 255 -25.87 -7.97 17.22
N GLU A 256 -25.99 -7.97 15.88
CA GLU A 256 -25.18 -8.84 15.01
C GLU A 256 -23.70 -8.44 15.02
N ALA A 257 -23.39 -7.14 14.94
CA ALA A 257 -22.02 -6.65 15.02
C ALA A 257 -21.37 -7.02 16.35
N LEU A 258 -22.11 -6.82 17.46
CA LEU A 258 -21.63 -7.16 18.79
C LEU A 258 -21.35 -8.66 18.93
N ALA A 259 -22.22 -9.51 18.39
CA ALA A 259 -22.03 -10.96 18.37
C ALA A 259 -20.79 -11.33 17.55
N ALA A 260 -20.60 -10.79 16.35
CA ALA A 260 -19.42 -11.08 15.53
C ALA A 260 -18.12 -10.64 16.22
N VAL A 261 -18.09 -9.43 16.81
CA VAL A 261 -16.92 -8.94 17.56
C VAL A 261 -16.59 -9.85 18.74
N LYS A 262 -17.60 -10.19 19.54
CA LYS A 262 -17.42 -10.97 20.77
C LYS A 262 -17.12 -12.44 20.52
N ASP A 263 -17.87 -13.08 19.64
CA ASP A 263 -17.92 -14.54 19.53
C ASP A 263 -17.01 -15.08 18.41
N GLU A 264 -16.60 -14.22 17.46
CA GLU A 264 -15.74 -14.63 16.33
C GLU A 264 -14.38 -13.92 16.33
N ILE A 265 -14.37 -12.58 16.40
CA ILE A 265 -13.16 -11.76 16.24
C ILE A 265 -12.26 -11.83 17.47
N PHE A 266 -12.79 -11.56 18.67
CA PHE A 266 -11.99 -11.58 19.91
C PHE A 266 -11.32 -12.94 20.16
N PRO A 267 -12.01 -14.09 20.00
CA PRO A 267 -11.37 -15.40 20.09
C PRO A 267 -10.25 -15.61 19.06
N ALA A 268 -10.37 -15.06 17.85
CA ALA A 268 -9.33 -15.16 16.82
C ALA A 268 -8.06 -14.37 17.21
N PHE A 269 -8.22 -13.13 17.69
CA PHE A 269 -7.12 -12.36 18.28
C PHE A 269 -6.46 -13.11 19.45
N GLY A 270 -7.25 -13.75 20.32
CA GLY A 270 -6.75 -14.57 21.42
C GLY A 270 -5.91 -15.77 20.96
N ARG A 271 -6.29 -16.42 19.86
CA ARG A 271 -5.49 -17.52 19.27
C ARG A 271 -4.16 -17.04 18.71
N VAL A 272 -4.14 -15.87 18.06
CA VAL A 272 -2.90 -15.26 17.57
C VAL A 272 -1.99 -14.90 18.74
N ARG A 273 -2.53 -14.23 19.76
CA ARG A 273 -1.78 -13.86 20.98
C ARG A 273 -1.12 -15.07 21.64
N ALA A 274 -1.88 -16.15 21.83
CA ALA A 274 -1.36 -17.38 22.42
C ALA A 274 -0.23 -18.00 21.58
N TYR A 275 -0.32 -17.93 20.25
CA TYR A 275 0.75 -18.41 19.39
C TYR A 275 1.99 -17.52 19.41
N LEU A 276 1.82 -16.21 19.45
CA LEU A 276 2.91 -15.26 19.62
C LEU A 276 3.68 -15.51 20.93
N GLU A 277 2.96 -15.77 22.03
CA GLU A 277 3.56 -16.18 23.31
C GLU A 277 4.28 -17.54 23.20
N GLU A 278 3.72 -18.49 22.47
CA GLU A 278 4.31 -19.82 22.24
C GLU A 278 5.66 -19.73 21.53
N ILE A 279 5.78 -18.88 20.49
CA ILE A 279 7.00 -18.78 19.69
C ILE A 279 8.02 -17.76 20.24
N SER A 280 7.59 -16.84 21.11
CA SER A 280 8.43 -15.77 21.68
C SER A 280 9.77 -16.27 22.25
N PRO A 281 9.83 -17.40 23.00
CA PRO A 281 11.10 -17.91 23.53
C PRO A 281 12.11 -18.36 22.46
N THR A 282 11.67 -18.55 21.21
CA THR A 282 12.51 -18.96 20.08
C THR A 282 12.88 -17.80 19.16
N ALA A 283 12.30 -16.62 19.38
CA ALA A 283 12.57 -15.44 18.60
C ALA A 283 13.93 -14.82 18.95
N THR A 284 14.56 -14.22 17.96
CA THR A 284 15.85 -13.53 18.12
C THR A 284 15.66 -12.02 18.14
N HIS A 285 16.62 -11.29 18.68
CA HIS A 285 16.66 -9.83 18.56
C HIS A 285 17.19 -9.33 17.21
N ASP A 286 17.74 -10.22 16.37
CA ASP A 286 18.28 -9.86 15.06
C ASP A 286 17.19 -9.34 14.12
N ALA A 287 17.29 -8.05 13.77
CA ALA A 287 16.30 -7.34 12.96
C ALA A 287 16.41 -7.63 11.44
N GLY A 288 17.60 -7.97 10.96
CA GLY A 288 17.87 -8.07 9.53
C GLY A 288 17.28 -9.33 8.89
N VAL A 289 16.66 -9.18 7.72
CA VAL A 289 16.09 -10.31 6.95
C VAL A 289 17.13 -11.23 6.33
N TRP A 290 18.42 -10.84 6.34
CA TRP A 290 19.55 -11.67 5.89
C TRP A 290 19.60 -13.03 6.63
N ARG A 291 19.10 -13.09 7.87
CA ARG A 291 19.06 -14.31 8.67
C ARG A 291 17.98 -15.30 8.23
N LEU A 292 16.99 -14.85 7.47
CA LEU A 292 15.90 -15.70 6.99
C LEU A 292 16.41 -16.64 5.89
N PRO A 293 15.71 -17.76 5.62
CA PRO A 293 16.03 -18.62 4.49
C PRO A 293 16.13 -17.81 3.19
N ASN A 294 17.26 -17.91 2.47
CA ASN A 294 17.54 -17.14 1.26
C ASN A 294 17.49 -15.60 1.44
N GLY A 295 17.83 -15.11 2.64
CA GLY A 295 17.71 -13.70 3.04
C GLY A 295 18.41 -12.69 2.14
N ASP A 296 19.59 -13.01 1.59
CA ASP A 296 20.31 -12.09 0.69
C ASP A 296 19.59 -11.86 -0.64
N ALA A 297 19.09 -12.94 -1.24
CA ALA A 297 18.31 -12.86 -2.48
C ALA A 297 16.96 -12.18 -2.22
N PHE A 298 16.34 -12.49 -1.08
CA PHE A 298 15.12 -11.84 -0.62
C PHE A 298 15.32 -10.34 -0.44
N TYR A 299 16.36 -9.89 0.27
CA TYR A 299 16.63 -8.48 0.48
C TYR A 299 16.90 -7.73 -0.84
N ARG A 300 17.65 -8.35 -1.77
CA ARG A 300 17.86 -7.78 -3.11
C ARG A 300 16.55 -7.63 -3.90
N ALA A 301 15.66 -8.62 -3.82
CA ALA A 301 14.35 -8.53 -4.46
C ALA A 301 13.46 -7.45 -3.83
N MET A 302 13.50 -7.31 -2.49
CA MET A 302 12.82 -6.24 -1.76
C MET A 302 13.36 -4.85 -2.12
N VAL A 303 14.69 -4.69 -2.26
CA VAL A 303 15.30 -3.44 -2.73
C VAL A 303 14.73 -3.06 -4.08
N ARG A 304 14.74 -3.97 -5.06
CA ARG A 304 14.16 -3.71 -6.38
C ARG A 304 12.68 -3.32 -6.30
N GLN A 305 11.88 -4.05 -5.52
CA GLN A 305 10.46 -3.74 -5.33
C GLN A 305 10.23 -2.34 -4.74
N MET A 306 11.02 -1.94 -3.75
CA MET A 306 10.79 -0.70 -2.99
C MET A 306 11.43 0.53 -3.63
N THR A 307 12.44 0.35 -4.47
CA THR A 307 13.25 1.46 -5.03
C THR A 307 13.20 1.57 -6.55
N ASP A 308 12.62 0.59 -7.24
CA ASP A 308 12.52 0.52 -8.71
C ASP A 308 13.89 0.67 -9.43
N THR A 309 14.98 0.32 -8.75
CA THR A 309 16.34 0.35 -9.30
C THR A 309 16.98 -1.03 -9.27
N ASP A 310 17.96 -1.22 -10.15
CA ASP A 310 18.84 -2.38 -10.20
C ASP A 310 20.16 -2.16 -9.42
N LEU A 311 20.32 -1.02 -8.74
CA LEU A 311 21.45 -0.80 -7.84
C LEU A 311 21.51 -1.88 -6.76
N THR A 312 22.73 -2.25 -6.39
CA THR A 312 22.98 -3.22 -5.33
C THR A 312 22.74 -2.59 -3.95
N PRO A 313 22.45 -3.41 -2.91
CA PRO A 313 22.34 -2.91 -1.54
C PRO A 313 23.58 -2.12 -1.07
N ASP A 314 24.78 -2.53 -1.48
CA ASP A 314 26.03 -1.84 -1.12
C ASP A 314 26.15 -0.46 -1.79
N GLU A 315 25.73 -0.34 -3.05
CA GLU A 315 25.69 0.95 -3.76
C GLU A 315 24.67 1.89 -3.11
N ILE A 316 23.48 1.40 -2.76
CA ILE A 316 22.46 2.19 -2.05
C ILE A 316 22.96 2.59 -0.66
N HIS A 317 23.66 1.71 0.05
CA HIS A 317 24.25 2.03 1.34
C HIS A 317 25.28 3.16 1.22
N GLN A 318 26.16 3.10 0.21
CA GLN A 318 27.15 4.14 -0.01
C GLN A 318 26.50 5.48 -0.38
N ILE A 319 25.48 5.49 -1.25
CA ILE A 319 24.69 6.69 -1.55
C ILE A 319 24.11 7.27 -0.26
N GLY A 320 23.51 6.43 0.61
CA GLY A 320 22.98 6.88 1.89
C GLY A 320 24.04 7.51 2.81
N LEU A 321 25.25 6.95 2.87
CA LEU A 321 26.35 7.53 3.65
C LEU A 321 26.79 8.90 3.10
N ASP A 322 26.85 9.04 1.78
CA ASP A 322 27.22 10.29 1.11
C ASP A 322 26.16 11.37 1.32
N GLU A 323 24.87 11.02 1.22
CA GLU A 323 23.74 11.92 1.48
C GLU A 323 23.68 12.37 2.95
N VAL A 324 23.90 11.46 3.92
CA VAL A 324 23.98 11.81 5.34
C VAL A 324 25.07 12.86 5.58
N ALA A 325 26.26 12.68 4.99
CA ALA A 325 27.35 13.63 5.13
C ALA A 325 27.02 15.00 4.49
N CYS A 326 26.30 15.00 3.37
CA CYS A 326 25.86 16.22 2.71
C CYS A 326 24.85 17.00 3.56
N ILE A 327 23.80 16.31 4.04
CA ILE A 327 22.73 16.91 4.84
C ILE A 327 23.27 17.39 6.19
N ASP A 328 24.14 16.62 6.86
CA ASP A 328 24.79 17.05 8.10
C ASP A 328 25.57 18.37 7.92
N ALA A 329 26.22 18.57 6.76
CA ALA A 329 26.93 19.80 6.46
C ALA A 329 25.99 21.00 6.25
N GLU A 330 24.85 20.80 5.57
CA GLU A 330 23.81 21.82 5.41
C GLU A 330 23.21 22.22 6.78
N MET A 331 22.85 21.23 7.59
CA MET A 331 22.30 21.45 8.93
C MET A 331 23.31 22.12 9.87
N ASP A 332 24.58 21.70 9.87
CA ASP A 332 25.63 22.31 10.68
C ASP A 332 25.80 23.80 10.37
N ALA A 333 25.74 24.18 9.10
CA ALA A 333 25.87 25.58 8.69
C ALA A 333 24.72 26.45 9.23
N ILE A 334 23.48 25.95 9.21
CA ILE A 334 22.32 26.66 9.75
C ILE A 334 22.39 26.72 11.27
N LEU A 335 22.62 25.58 11.94
CA LEU A 335 22.75 25.51 13.40
C LEU A 335 23.80 26.49 13.93
N ARG A 336 24.97 26.57 13.29
CA ARG A 336 26.04 27.51 13.68
C ARG A 336 25.62 28.97 13.51
N ARG A 337 24.89 29.30 12.45
CA ARG A 337 24.35 30.66 12.23
C ARG A 337 23.36 31.06 13.33
N GLU A 338 22.56 30.10 13.78
CA GLU A 338 21.60 30.26 14.89
C GLU A 338 22.25 30.15 16.29
N GLY A 339 23.58 29.99 16.37
CA GLY A 339 24.34 29.99 17.62
C GLY A 339 24.58 28.61 18.25
N TYR A 340 24.14 27.52 17.63
CA TYR A 340 24.33 26.13 18.08
C TYR A 340 25.63 25.56 17.49
N THR A 341 26.74 25.73 18.21
CA THR A 341 28.10 25.49 17.68
C THR A 341 28.82 24.28 18.26
N GLU A 342 28.29 23.70 19.33
CA GLU A 342 28.90 22.61 20.10
C GLU A 342 28.12 21.29 19.95
N GLY A 343 28.84 20.17 19.83
CA GLY A 343 28.26 18.84 19.62
C GLY A 343 27.97 18.49 18.16
N THR A 344 27.49 17.27 17.94
CA THR A 344 27.01 16.78 16.64
C THR A 344 25.75 17.53 16.20
N VAL A 345 25.37 17.41 14.93
CA VAL A 345 24.08 17.92 14.42
C VAL A 345 22.91 17.34 15.22
N GLY A 346 22.87 16.01 15.40
CA GLY A 346 21.82 15.33 16.15
C GLY A 346 21.71 15.79 17.61
N GLU A 347 22.82 15.99 18.32
CA GLU A 347 22.80 16.50 19.71
C GLU A 347 22.19 17.92 19.79
N ARG A 348 22.50 18.78 18.81
CA ARG A 348 21.96 20.14 18.73
C ARG A 348 20.47 20.15 18.36
N MET A 349 20.03 19.27 17.46
CA MET A 349 18.60 19.09 17.16
C MET A 349 17.81 18.58 18.38
N VAL A 350 18.38 17.65 19.15
CA VAL A 350 17.80 17.21 20.43
C VAL A 350 17.75 18.34 21.46
N GLN A 351 18.75 19.24 21.48
CA GLN A 351 18.71 20.43 22.32
C GLN A 351 17.58 21.37 21.88
N LEU A 352 17.45 21.66 20.59
CA LEU A 352 16.37 22.50 20.05
C LEU A 352 15.00 21.95 20.43
N ALA A 353 14.75 20.65 20.26
CA ALA A 353 13.48 20.03 20.62
C ALA A 353 13.11 20.18 22.12
N LYS A 354 14.09 20.44 23.00
CA LYS A 354 13.87 20.66 24.44
C LYS A 354 13.55 22.10 24.81
N GLU A 355 13.68 23.06 23.89
CA GLU A 355 13.38 24.47 24.18
C GLU A 355 11.88 24.74 24.16
N ASP A 356 11.39 25.50 25.14
CA ASP A 356 9.94 25.71 25.31
C ASP A 356 9.30 26.46 24.14
N ARG A 357 10.08 27.24 23.37
CA ARG A 357 9.58 27.93 22.18
C ARG A 357 9.14 26.98 21.06
N PHE A 358 9.71 25.77 21.00
CA PHE A 358 9.40 24.77 19.97
C PHE A 358 8.45 23.67 20.46
N LYS A 359 7.93 23.74 21.68
CA LYS A 359 6.98 22.75 22.19
C LYS A 359 5.55 23.20 21.99
N TYR A 360 4.69 22.24 21.70
CA TYR A 360 3.26 22.36 21.97
C TYR A 360 2.97 21.74 23.35
N PRO A 361 2.08 22.34 24.15
CA PRO A 361 1.64 21.71 25.39
C PRO A 361 0.91 20.39 25.08
N ASN A 362 1.12 19.34 25.88
CA ASN A 362 0.44 18.06 25.68
C ASN A 362 -1.01 18.10 26.24
N THR A 363 -1.82 19.01 25.68
CA THR A 363 -3.22 19.26 26.05
C THR A 363 -4.11 19.30 24.80
N ALA A 364 -5.42 19.42 24.96
CA ALA A 364 -6.33 19.58 23.82
C ALA A 364 -6.02 20.87 23.03
N GLU A 365 -5.66 21.94 23.73
CA GLU A 365 -5.29 23.23 23.13
C GLU A 365 -3.99 23.12 22.33
N GLY A 366 -3.00 22.36 22.81
CA GLY A 366 -1.76 22.15 22.05
C GLY A 366 -1.97 21.31 20.79
N ARG A 367 -2.81 20.28 20.86
CA ARG A 367 -3.23 19.51 19.68
C ARG A 367 -3.97 20.38 18.67
N ALA A 368 -4.88 21.24 19.14
CA ALA A 368 -5.57 22.19 18.29
C ALA A 368 -4.62 23.24 17.67
N ALA A 369 -3.57 23.64 18.39
CA ALA A 369 -2.55 24.54 17.88
C ALA A 369 -1.72 23.88 16.75
N ILE A 370 -1.34 22.60 16.88
CA ILE A 370 -0.69 21.85 15.80
C ILE A 370 -1.56 21.85 14.54
N LEU A 371 -2.84 21.51 14.67
CA LEU A 371 -3.77 21.49 13.53
C LEU A 371 -3.96 22.89 12.90
N ALA A 372 -3.94 23.94 13.71
CA ALA A 372 -4.01 25.32 13.22
C ALA A 372 -2.73 25.73 12.45
N ASP A 373 -1.55 25.34 12.94
CA ASP A 373 -0.28 25.61 12.27
C ASP A 373 -0.20 24.87 10.93
N ILE A 374 -0.61 23.58 10.89
CA ILE A 374 -0.72 22.81 9.65
C ILE A 374 -1.63 23.52 8.64
N LYS A 375 -2.80 24.00 9.09
CA LYS A 375 -3.69 24.77 8.21
C LYS A 375 -3.02 26.02 7.65
N GLY A 376 -2.29 26.77 8.48
CA GLY A 376 -1.54 27.95 8.03
C GLY A 376 -0.45 27.60 7.00
N GLN A 377 0.25 26.49 7.20
CA GLN A 377 1.25 25.97 6.26
C GLN A 377 0.61 25.61 4.92
N LEU A 378 -0.54 24.93 4.94
CA LEU A 378 -1.32 24.60 3.74
C LEU A 378 -1.83 25.85 3.02
N ASP A 379 -2.33 26.86 3.74
CA ASP A 379 -2.75 28.12 3.14
C ASP A 379 -1.58 28.85 2.45
N GLY A 380 -0.40 28.84 3.09
CA GLY A 380 0.83 29.45 2.56
C GLY A 380 1.32 28.77 1.28
N VAL A 381 1.44 27.44 1.29
CA VAL A 381 1.90 26.70 0.10
C VAL A 381 0.89 26.79 -1.05
N ASN A 382 -0.42 26.69 -0.77
CA ASN A 382 -1.44 26.83 -1.81
C ASN A 382 -1.44 28.20 -2.51
N ALA A 383 -0.93 29.24 -1.86
CA ALA A 383 -0.79 30.56 -2.48
C ALA A 383 0.33 30.60 -3.54
N VAL A 384 1.39 29.79 -3.39
CA VAL A 384 2.56 29.80 -4.28
C VAL A 384 2.54 28.70 -5.34
N LEU A 385 1.88 27.55 -5.07
CA LEU A 385 1.83 26.41 -6.00
C LEU A 385 1.35 26.73 -7.43
N PRO A 386 0.36 27.62 -7.66
CA PRO A 386 -0.08 27.95 -9.03
C PRO A 386 1.01 28.53 -9.93
N GLU A 387 2.09 29.08 -9.36
CA GLU A 387 3.23 29.61 -10.12
C GLU A 387 4.18 28.51 -10.61
N TRP A 388 4.15 27.34 -9.96
CA TRP A 388 5.06 26.22 -10.21
C TRP A 388 4.40 25.05 -10.94
N PHE A 389 3.07 24.91 -10.82
CA PHE A 389 2.33 23.76 -11.34
C PHE A 389 1.22 24.15 -12.31
N GLY A 390 1.24 23.53 -13.50
CA GLY A 390 0.20 23.71 -14.51
C GLY A 390 -1.11 22.96 -14.21
N LYS A 391 -1.11 22.01 -13.27
CA LYS A 391 -2.29 21.26 -12.82
C LYS A 391 -2.26 21.14 -11.30
N LEU A 392 -3.37 21.51 -10.67
CA LEU A 392 -3.56 21.43 -9.22
C LEU A 392 -4.59 20.34 -8.87
N PRO A 393 -4.59 19.84 -7.62
CA PRO A 393 -5.55 18.84 -7.16
C PRO A 393 -7.00 19.28 -7.34
N LYS A 394 -7.82 18.37 -7.88
CA LYS A 394 -9.28 18.54 -7.95
C LYS A 394 -9.96 18.19 -6.63
N TYR A 395 -9.43 17.21 -5.92
CA TYR A 395 -9.90 16.79 -4.62
C TYR A 395 -9.30 17.69 -3.54
N GLY A 396 -10.07 17.96 -2.48
CA GLY A 396 -9.53 18.64 -1.30
C GLY A 396 -8.75 17.68 -0.39
N VAL A 397 -7.96 18.25 0.52
CA VAL A 397 -7.31 17.54 1.63
C VAL A 397 -7.86 18.02 2.96
N GLU A 398 -8.13 17.07 3.85
CA GLU A 398 -8.43 17.34 5.25
C GLU A 398 -7.30 16.84 6.14
N VAL A 399 -7.07 17.54 7.25
CA VAL A 399 -6.11 17.12 8.27
C VAL A 399 -6.87 16.58 9.46
N ARG A 400 -6.56 15.35 9.88
CA ARG A 400 -7.24 14.67 10.98
C ARG A 400 -6.24 14.09 11.97
N ALA A 401 -6.60 14.09 13.25
CA ALA A 401 -5.82 13.36 14.24
C ALA A 401 -6.02 11.85 14.04
N VAL A 402 -4.97 11.06 14.17
CA VAL A 402 -5.09 9.59 14.21
C VAL A 402 -6.05 9.20 15.34
N PRO A 403 -7.01 8.30 15.10
CA PRO A 403 -7.93 7.87 16.15
C PRO A 403 -7.22 7.26 17.37
N ALA A 404 -7.75 7.54 18.57
CA ALA A 404 -7.13 7.13 19.84
C ALA A 404 -6.89 5.62 20.00
N PHE A 405 -7.63 4.78 19.26
CA PHE A 405 -7.45 3.33 19.33
C PHE A 405 -6.18 2.85 18.60
N SER A 406 -5.69 3.61 17.62
CA SER A 406 -4.56 3.22 16.75
C SER A 406 -3.35 4.13 16.90
N GLU A 407 -3.49 5.30 17.52
CA GLU A 407 -2.38 6.27 17.70
C GLU A 407 -1.16 5.69 18.44
N ALA A 408 -1.32 4.60 19.20
CA ALA A 408 -0.20 3.97 19.90
C ALA A 408 0.78 3.25 18.97
N THR A 409 0.31 2.75 17.83
CA THR A 409 1.08 1.93 16.89
C THR A 409 1.08 2.46 15.46
N ALA A 410 0.30 3.51 15.19
CA ALA A 410 0.33 4.26 13.94
C ALA A 410 1.65 5.03 13.76
N ALA A 411 1.97 5.35 12.51
CA ALA A 411 3.06 6.25 12.15
C ALA A 411 2.84 7.67 12.70
N GLY A 412 3.86 8.53 12.58
CA GLY A 412 3.75 9.94 12.95
C GLY A 412 2.73 10.69 12.09
N GLY A 413 2.81 10.52 10.77
CA GLY A 413 1.80 10.94 9.82
C GLY A 413 1.59 9.87 8.75
N TYR A 414 0.48 9.96 8.03
CA TYR A 414 0.25 9.23 6.79
C TYR A 414 -0.87 9.86 5.97
N TYR A 415 -0.88 9.59 4.68
CA TYR A 415 -1.89 10.07 3.75
C TYR A 415 -2.84 8.97 3.27
N ASP A 416 -4.13 9.29 3.22
CA ASP A 416 -5.16 8.49 2.55
C ASP A 416 -5.70 9.18 1.29
N ALA A 417 -5.81 8.40 0.21
CA ALA A 417 -6.34 8.88 -1.07
C ALA A 417 -7.85 9.25 -0.97
N PRO A 418 -8.31 10.24 -1.78
CA PRO A 418 -9.73 10.52 -1.91
C PRO A 418 -10.48 9.32 -2.51
N ALA A 419 -11.77 9.21 -2.19
CA ALA A 419 -12.65 8.29 -2.91
C ALA A 419 -12.86 8.79 -4.35
N LEU A 420 -12.95 7.88 -5.32
CA LEU A 420 -13.08 8.22 -6.74
C LEU A 420 -14.33 9.06 -7.03
N ASP A 421 -15.44 8.74 -6.35
CA ASP A 421 -16.71 9.43 -6.46
C ASP A 421 -16.73 10.81 -5.75
N GLY A 422 -15.63 11.19 -5.10
CA GLY A 422 -15.50 12.44 -4.34
C GLY A 422 -16.26 12.47 -3.02
N SER A 423 -16.84 11.36 -2.58
CA SER A 423 -17.60 11.29 -1.33
C SER A 423 -16.72 11.40 -0.08
N ARG A 424 -15.41 11.16 -0.22
CA ARG A 424 -14.39 11.35 0.81
C ARG A 424 -13.18 12.11 0.22
N PRO A 425 -12.70 13.19 0.88
CA PRO A 425 -11.51 13.90 0.44
C PRO A 425 -10.24 13.08 0.71
N GLY A 426 -9.10 13.57 0.25
CA GLY A 426 -7.82 13.07 0.74
C GLY A 426 -7.67 13.41 2.23
N ILE A 427 -7.03 12.54 3.01
CA ILE A 427 -6.87 12.77 4.44
C ILE A 427 -5.39 12.68 4.79
N TYR A 428 -4.82 13.78 5.29
CA TYR A 428 -3.56 13.77 6.01
C TYR A 428 -3.85 13.47 7.48
N TRP A 429 -3.46 12.27 7.92
CA TRP A 429 -3.52 11.87 9.32
C TRP A 429 -2.24 12.28 10.05
N ILE A 430 -2.40 12.93 11.20
CA ILE A 430 -1.28 13.26 12.10
C ILE A 430 -1.51 12.64 13.49
N ASN A 431 -0.49 11.98 14.02
CA ASN A 431 -0.56 11.29 15.29
C ASN A 431 -0.32 12.27 16.44
N LEU A 432 -1.39 12.61 17.16
CA LEU A 432 -1.35 13.61 18.24
C LEU A 432 -1.35 12.98 19.64
N ARG A 433 -0.97 11.70 19.76
CA ARG A 433 -0.89 11.00 21.05
C ARG A 433 -0.03 11.76 22.05
N ASP A 434 1.18 12.13 21.63
CA ASP A 434 2.13 12.92 22.40
C ASP A 434 2.63 14.09 21.56
N THR A 435 2.28 15.32 21.95
CA THR A 435 2.69 16.52 21.22
C THR A 435 4.21 16.76 21.27
N ALA A 436 4.94 16.10 22.17
CA ALA A 436 6.39 16.22 22.27
C ALA A 436 7.14 15.64 21.07
N VAL A 437 6.50 14.74 20.29
CA VAL A 437 7.08 14.20 19.05
C VAL A 437 7.01 15.19 17.89
N TRP A 438 6.27 16.30 18.05
CA TRP A 438 6.12 17.37 17.07
C TRP A 438 6.73 18.68 17.57
N PRO A 439 8.07 18.81 17.66
CA PRO A 439 8.66 20.13 17.75
C PRO A 439 8.13 21.02 16.62
N LYS A 440 7.78 22.28 16.90
CA LYS A 440 7.15 23.20 15.93
C LYS A 440 7.86 23.24 14.57
N PHE A 441 9.19 23.16 14.60
CA PHE A 441 10.01 23.19 13.40
C PHE A 441 9.88 21.96 12.50
N SER A 442 9.43 20.80 13.02
CA SER A 442 9.27 19.56 12.25
C SER A 442 7.91 19.41 11.57
N VAL A 443 6.92 20.22 11.98
CA VAL A 443 5.55 20.12 11.46
C VAL A 443 5.46 20.52 9.97
N PRO A 444 6.11 21.61 9.51
CA PRO A 444 6.01 22.02 8.10
C PRO A 444 6.42 20.94 7.10
N THR A 445 7.58 20.29 7.30
CA THR A 445 8.10 19.32 6.33
C THR A 445 7.15 18.14 6.15
N LEU A 446 6.61 17.59 7.24
CA LEU A 446 5.62 16.51 7.17
C LEU A 446 4.31 16.98 6.52
N THR A 447 3.87 18.21 6.78
CA THR A 447 2.69 18.78 6.11
C THR A 447 2.89 18.83 4.59
N TYR A 448 4.07 19.26 4.13
CA TYR A 448 4.36 19.34 2.70
C TYR A 448 4.52 17.96 2.07
N HIS A 449 5.07 17.00 2.81
CA HIS A 449 5.20 15.60 2.41
C HIS A 449 3.83 14.91 2.23
N GLU A 450 2.96 15.00 3.22
CA GLU A 450 1.71 14.24 3.25
C GLU A 450 0.58 14.90 2.45
N ALA A 451 0.56 16.24 2.42
CA ALA A 451 -0.48 16.99 1.76
C ALA A 451 0.02 17.63 0.45
N VAL A 452 0.20 18.94 0.42
CA VAL A 452 0.59 19.68 -0.79
C VAL A 452 1.94 20.36 -0.57
N PRO A 453 2.91 20.23 -1.50
CA PRO A 453 2.81 19.60 -2.82
C PRO A 453 3.08 18.08 -2.87
N GLY A 454 3.15 17.38 -1.73
CA GLY A 454 3.48 15.96 -1.66
C GLY A 454 2.36 14.99 -2.04
N HIS A 455 2.11 13.99 -1.21
CA HIS A 455 1.27 12.82 -1.53
C HIS A 455 -0.14 13.16 -1.95
N HIS A 456 -0.81 14.12 -1.28
CA HIS A 456 -2.14 14.54 -1.72
C HIS A 456 -2.11 15.09 -3.14
N MET A 457 -1.13 15.95 -3.45
CA MET A 457 -1.06 16.54 -4.78
C MET A 457 -0.79 15.50 -5.86
N GLN A 458 0.22 14.65 -5.65
CA GLN A 458 0.56 13.56 -6.57
C GLN A 458 -0.65 12.67 -6.85
N THR A 459 -1.27 12.16 -5.78
CA THR A 459 -2.37 11.19 -5.87
C THR A 459 -3.60 11.81 -6.51
N ALA A 460 -4.02 12.99 -6.03
CA ALA A 460 -5.22 13.65 -6.54
C ALA A 460 -5.08 14.08 -8.01
N VAL A 461 -3.88 14.47 -8.44
CA VAL A 461 -3.61 14.78 -9.85
C VAL A 461 -3.65 13.50 -10.70
N ALA A 462 -3.03 12.42 -10.25
CA ALA A 462 -2.96 11.16 -10.98
C ALA A 462 -4.35 10.52 -11.18
N LEU A 463 -5.21 10.58 -10.16
CA LEU A 463 -6.62 10.15 -10.25
C LEU A 463 -7.45 10.96 -11.26
N ASP A 464 -7.06 12.20 -11.55
CA ASP A 464 -7.74 13.09 -12.50
C ASP A 464 -7.11 13.07 -13.91
N GLN A 465 -6.10 12.23 -14.18
CA GLN A 465 -5.44 12.14 -15.50
C GLN A 465 -6.15 11.23 -16.50
N GLY A 466 -7.20 10.49 -16.09
CA GLY A 466 -7.98 9.63 -16.99
C GLY A 466 -7.30 8.30 -17.36
N ALA A 467 -6.14 8.01 -16.78
CA ALA A 467 -5.52 6.69 -16.87
C ALA A 467 -6.40 5.62 -16.21
N PRO A 468 -6.32 4.34 -16.63
CA PRO A 468 -7.02 3.26 -15.95
C PRO A 468 -6.69 3.24 -14.47
N LEU A 469 -7.71 3.09 -13.62
CA LEU A 469 -7.55 3.18 -12.16
C LEU A 469 -6.45 2.27 -11.61
N ILE A 470 -6.29 1.07 -12.19
CA ILE A 470 -5.29 0.10 -11.74
C ILE A 470 -3.86 0.64 -11.84
N VAL A 471 -3.57 1.59 -12.74
CA VAL A 471 -2.25 2.25 -12.82
C VAL A 471 -1.97 3.05 -11.55
N ASN A 472 -2.98 3.69 -10.97
CA ASN A 472 -2.87 4.43 -9.72
C ASN A 472 -2.82 3.48 -8.50
N ILE A 473 -3.58 2.38 -8.55
CA ILE A 473 -3.61 1.38 -7.47
C ILE A 473 -2.30 0.61 -7.37
N LEU A 474 -1.70 0.26 -8.51
CA LEU A 474 -0.37 -0.35 -8.58
C LEU A 474 0.68 0.73 -8.31
N PHE A 475 0.70 1.21 -7.08
CA PHE A 475 1.50 2.32 -6.61
C PHE A 475 2.98 1.92 -6.50
N SER A 476 3.86 2.71 -7.13
CA SER A 476 5.31 2.59 -6.97
C SER A 476 5.75 3.31 -5.70
N ASN A 477 6.29 2.58 -4.73
CA ASN A 477 6.84 3.15 -3.50
C ASN A 477 7.93 4.21 -3.81
N ALA A 478 8.85 3.88 -4.72
CA ALA A 478 9.94 4.79 -5.09
C ALA A 478 9.41 6.10 -5.68
N SER A 479 8.40 6.04 -6.55
CA SER A 479 7.80 7.25 -7.13
C SER A 479 6.96 8.03 -6.12
N GLY A 480 6.29 7.35 -5.19
CA GLY A 480 5.49 7.95 -4.13
C GLY A 480 6.33 8.71 -3.12
N GLU A 481 7.18 7.98 -2.41
CA GLU A 481 8.05 8.50 -1.36
C GLU A 481 9.11 9.45 -1.93
N GLY A 482 9.63 9.15 -3.12
CA GLY A 482 10.54 10.04 -3.83
C GLY A 482 9.89 11.37 -4.20
N TRP A 483 8.59 11.37 -4.54
CA TRP A 483 7.84 12.61 -4.74
C TRP A 483 7.61 13.36 -3.43
N GLY A 484 7.27 12.66 -2.34
CA GLY A 484 7.13 13.26 -1.01
C GLY A 484 8.40 14.02 -0.58
N LEU A 485 9.56 13.36 -0.65
CA LEU A 485 10.86 13.98 -0.33
C LEU A 485 11.22 15.11 -1.30
N TYR A 486 10.92 14.96 -2.60
CA TYR A 486 11.09 16.04 -3.57
C TYR A 486 10.22 17.26 -3.23
N ALA A 487 8.98 17.04 -2.80
CA ALA A 487 8.04 18.08 -2.42
C ALA A 487 8.50 18.85 -1.17
N GLU A 488 9.13 18.17 -0.21
CA GLU A 488 9.78 18.81 0.95
C GLU A 488 10.91 19.75 0.52
N ARG A 489 11.80 19.29 -0.37
CA ARG A 489 12.86 20.16 -0.92
C ARG A 489 12.29 21.31 -1.74
N LEU A 490 11.25 21.06 -2.53
CA LEU A 490 10.58 22.08 -3.32
C LEU A 490 9.96 23.16 -2.41
N ALA A 491 9.37 22.79 -1.27
CA ALA A 491 8.83 23.75 -0.30
C ALA A 491 9.89 24.78 0.12
N TRP A 492 11.14 24.35 0.28
CA TRP A 492 12.27 25.25 0.48
C TRP A 492 12.56 26.12 -0.74
N GLU A 493 12.71 25.52 -1.91
CA GLU A 493 13.10 26.23 -3.14
C GLU A 493 12.08 27.29 -3.57
N VAL A 494 10.80 27.11 -3.22
CA VAL A 494 9.74 28.11 -3.46
C VAL A 494 9.63 29.18 -2.37
N GLY A 495 10.50 29.13 -1.34
CA GLY A 495 10.67 30.18 -0.34
C GLY A 495 9.88 30.01 0.95
N LEU A 496 9.27 28.85 1.23
CA LEU A 496 8.44 28.67 2.44
C LEU A 496 9.23 28.73 3.75
N TYR A 497 10.55 28.56 3.69
CA TYR A 497 11.46 28.65 4.84
C TYR A 497 12.38 29.87 4.83
N GLU A 498 12.17 30.87 3.96
CA GLU A 498 13.12 31.98 3.76
C GLU A 498 13.45 32.73 5.07
N ASP A 499 12.46 32.90 5.94
CA ASP A 499 12.59 33.53 7.26
C ASP A 499 12.45 32.54 8.44
N ASP A 500 12.53 31.23 8.18
CA ASP A 500 12.38 30.18 9.20
C ASP A 500 13.54 29.17 9.16
N PRO A 501 14.73 29.54 9.68
CA PRO A 501 15.88 28.64 9.70
C PRO A 501 15.67 27.40 10.57
N PHE A 502 14.76 27.44 11.53
CA PHE A 502 14.44 26.26 12.34
C PHE A 502 13.51 25.32 11.59
N GLY A 503 12.47 25.86 10.92
CA GLY A 503 11.66 25.08 10.00
C GLY A 503 12.47 24.42 8.89
N ALA A 504 13.51 25.08 8.37
CA ALA A 504 14.44 24.50 7.39
C ALA A 504 15.34 23.38 7.97
N LEU A 505 15.55 23.35 9.29
CA LEU A 505 16.29 22.27 9.97
C LEU A 505 15.41 21.06 10.28
N GLY A 506 14.10 21.27 10.41
CA GLY A 506 13.12 20.22 10.68
C GLY A 506 12.75 19.49 9.42
#